data_AF-A0A7K2FDI3-F1
#
_entry.id   AF-A0A7K2FDI3-F1
#
_cell.length_a   1.000
_cell.length_b   1.000
_cell.length_c   1.000
_cell.angle_alpha   90.00
_cell.angle_beta   90.00
_cell.angle_gamma   90.00
#
_symmetry.space_group_name_H-M   'P 1'
#
loop_
_entity.id
_entity.type
_entity.pdbx_description
1 polymer ?
#
loop_
_entity_poly.entity_id
_entity_poly.type
_entity_poly.pdbx_seq_one_letter_code
_entity_poly.pdbx_strand_id
1 'polypeptide(L)'
;MPLTPEDVRNKQFTTVRLREGYDEDEVDAFLDEVEAELTRLLRENEDLRAKLAAATRAAAQNQQNMRKGPEQDQPGGMQQGGMPQQGGMQQGGMPQQGGMQQG
;
A
#
# COMPACT_ATOMS: atom_id res chain seq x y z
N MET A 1 20.67 -23.50 -2.25
CA MET A 1 20.44 -22.71 -1.03
C MET A 1 21.48 -21.60 -1.01
N PRO A 2 21.15 -20.36 -0.64
CA PRO A 2 22.16 -19.33 -0.45
C PRO A 2 23.06 -19.72 0.72
N LEU A 3 24.35 -19.42 0.61
CA LEU A 3 25.31 -19.57 1.69
C LEU A 3 24.94 -18.60 2.82
N THR A 4 24.88 -19.08 4.05
CA THR A 4 24.63 -18.25 5.24
C THR A 4 25.94 -17.96 6.01
N PRO A 5 26.00 -16.91 6.83
CA PRO A 5 27.14 -16.67 7.71
C PRO A 5 27.42 -17.86 8.64
N GLU A 6 26.35 -18.51 9.12
CA GLU A 6 26.46 -19.72 9.96
C GLU A 6 27.09 -20.90 9.21
N ASP A 7 26.80 -21.05 7.91
CA ASP A 7 27.45 -22.08 7.08
C ASP A 7 28.96 -21.85 6.93
N VAL A 8 29.39 -20.58 6.91
CA VAL A 8 30.81 -20.21 6.84
C VAL A 8 31.49 -20.53 8.17
N ARG A 9 30.91 -20.07 9.28
CA ARG A 9 31.40 -20.32 10.65
C ARG A 9 31.52 -21.82 10.97
N ASN A 10 30.54 -22.61 10.56
CA ASN A 10 30.48 -24.04 10.88
C ASN A 10 31.27 -24.91 9.89
N LYS A 11 31.92 -24.31 8.89
CA LYS A 11 32.64 -25.06 7.86
C LYS A 11 33.87 -25.74 8.47
N GLN A 12 33.96 -27.06 8.30
CA GLN A 12 35.16 -27.81 8.64
C GLN A 12 35.87 -28.25 7.36
N PHE A 13 37.14 -27.92 7.25
CA PHE A 13 38.03 -28.38 6.18
C PHE A 13 38.80 -29.62 6.63
N THR A 14 39.08 -30.52 5.68
CA THR A 14 39.90 -31.70 5.95
C THR A 14 41.37 -31.32 5.97
N THR A 15 42.10 -31.70 7.03
CA THR A 15 43.55 -31.48 7.11
C THR A 15 44.31 -32.48 6.24
N VAL A 16 45.38 -32.02 5.57
CA VAL A 16 46.25 -32.85 4.72
C VAL A 16 47.69 -32.79 5.22
N ARG A 17 48.39 -33.93 5.23
CA ARG A 17 49.75 -34.03 5.79
C ARG A 17 50.85 -34.28 4.75
N LEU A 18 50.49 -34.87 3.61
CA LEU A 18 51.44 -35.31 2.56
C LEU A 18 51.33 -34.48 1.27
N ARG A 19 50.49 -33.44 1.29
CA ARG A 19 50.22 -32.56 0.16
C ARG A 19 50.30 -31.13 0.63
N GLU A 20 50.63 -30.22 -0.28
CA GLU A 20 50.54 -28.79 -0.03
C GLU A 20 49.11 -28.44 0.38
N GLY A 21 48.99 -27.56 1.37
CA GLY A 21 47.74 -27.06 1.92
C GLY A 21 47.92 -25.61 2.36
N TYR A 22 46.81 -24.94 2.62
CA TYR A 22 46.81 -23.59 3.17
C TYR A 22 47.16 -23.62 4.66
N ASP A 23 47.67 -22.50 5.16
CA ASP A 23 47.83 -22.28 6.59
C ASP A 23 46.44 -22.17 7.25
N GLU A 24 46.22 -22.91 8.34
CA GLU A 24 44.91 -22.96 9.02
C GLU A 24 44.53 -21.59 9.60
N ASP A 25 45.50 -20.86 10.18
CA ASP A 25 45.24 -19.54 10.78
C ASP A 25 44.93 -18.50 9.70
N GLU A 26 45.57 -18.60 8.52
CA GLU A 26 45.27 -17.72 7.38
C GLU A 26 43.87 -17.98 6.81
N VAL A 27 43.49 -19.26 6.70
CA VAL A 27 42.14 -19.63 6.26
C VAL A 27 41.10 -19.15 7.26
N ASP A 28 41.30 -19.37 8.55
CA ASP A 28 40.36 -18.96 9.60
C ASP A 28 40.16 -17.44 9.62
N ALA A 29 41.26 -16.66 9.55
CA ALA A 29 41.18 -15.20 9.46
C ALA A 29 40.40 -14.71 8.23
N PHE A 30 40.58 -15.36 7.08
CA PHE A 30 39.81 -15.05 5.88
C PHE A 30 38.33 -15.41 6.02
N LEU A 31 38.00 -16.54 6.66
CA LEU A 31 36.61 -16.93 6.90
C LEU A 31 35.89 -15.97 7.85
N ASP A 32 36.58 -15.42 8.85
CA ASP A 32 36.05 -14.37 9.72
C ASP A 32 35.65 -13.11 8.92
N GLU A 33 36.52 -12.66 8.00
CA GLU A 33 36.21 -11.53 7.10
C GLU A 33 35.01 -11.83 6.21
N VAL A 34 34.93 -13.04 5.65
CA VAL A 34 33.82 -13.48 4.81
C VAL A 34 32.51 -13.56 5.59
N GLU A 35 32.52 -14.10 6.82
CA GLU A 35 31.33 -14.16 7.70
C GLU A 35 30.81 -12.75 8.00
N ALA A 36 31.70 -11.83 8.36
CA ALA A 36 31.36 -10.44 8.68
C ALA A 36 30.75 -9.72 7.47
N GLU A 37 31.36 -9.84 6.30
CA GLU A 37 30.88 -9.18 5.09
C GLU A 37 29.57 -9.78 4.58
N LEU A 38 29.41 -11.11 4.65
CA LEU A 38 28.16 -11.77 4.28
C LEU A 38 27.01 -11.31 5.18
N THR A 39 27.25 -11.18 6.49
CA THR A 39 26.27 -10.64 7.44
C THR A 39 25.89 -9.20 7.08
N ARG A 40 26.88 -8.36 6.76
CA ARG A 40 26.66 -6.97 6.35
C ARG A 40 25.80 -6.89 5.08
N LEU A 41 26.13 -7.68 4.07
CA LEU A 41 25.43 -7.70 2.78
C LEU A 41 23.98 -8.20 2.91
N LEU A 42 23.74 -9.22 3.73
CA LEU A 42 22.38 -9.74 3.94
C LEU A 42 21.50 -8.68 4.60
N ARG A 43 22.00 -8.00 5.63
CA ARG A 43 21.27 -6.90 6.29
C ARG A 43 21.00 -5.75 5.33
N GLU A 44 22.00 -5.34 4.55
CA GLU A 44 21.81 -4.29 3.54
C GLU A 44 20.78 -4.71 2.49
N ASN A 45 20.79 -5.98 2.07
CA ASN A 45 19.82 -6.50 1.12
C ASN A 45 18.38 -6.46 1.68
N GLU A 46 18.19 -6.82 2.94
CA GLU A 46 16.91 -6.71 3.63
C GLU A 46 16.41 -5.27 3.71
N ASP A 47 17.29 -4.33 4.10
CA ASP A 47 16.97 -2.90 4.15
C ASP A 47 16.58 -2.34 2.78
N LEU A 48 17.33 -2.71 1.73
CA LEU A 48 17.03 -2.30 0.36
C LEU A 48 15.69 -2.87 -0.13
N ARG A 49 15.40 -4.14 0.16
CA ARG A 49 14.09 -4.75 -0.16
C ARG A 49 12.95 -4.06 0.58
N ALA A 50 13.13 -3.72 1.85
CA ALA A 50 12.14 -2.98 2.63
C ALA A 50 11.87 -1.58 2.02
N LYS A 51 12.93 -0.86 1.64
CA LYS A 51 12.82 0.45 0.96
C LYS A 51 12.09 0.34 -0.37
N LEU A 52 12.42 -0.66 -1.19
CA LEU A 52 11.74 -0.91 -2.47
C LEU A 52 10.24 -1.21 -2.27
N ALA A 53 9.91 -2.05 -1.29
CA ALA A 53 8.52 -2.37 -0.95
C ALA A 53 7.73 -1.15 -0.45
N ALA A 54 8.35 -0.28 0.35
CA ALA A 54 7.75 0.97 0.78
C ALA A 54 7.53 1.94 -0.38
N ALA A 55 8.54 2.15 -1.23
CA ALA A 55 8.45 3.01 -2.40
C ALA A 55 7.37 2.54 -3.38
N THR A 56 7.27 1.23 -3.61
CA THR A 56 6.25 0.63 -4.48
C THR A 56 4.83 0.88 -3.94
N ARG A 57 4.63 0.70 -2.63
CA ARG A 57 3.35 1.01 -1.97
C ARG A 57 2.98 2.48 -2.06
N ALA A 58 3.94 3.37 -1.80
CA ALA A 58 3.72 4.82 -1.90
C ALA A 58 3.35 5.24 -3.33
N ALA A 59 4.03 4.67 -4.34
CA ALA A 59 3.71 4.93 -5.74
C ALA A 59 2.29 4.46 -6.10
N ALA A 60 1.89 3.26 -5.66
CA ALA A 60 0.53 2.75 -5.89
C ALA A 60 -0.56 3.61 -5.23
N GLN A 61 -0.33 4.05 -3.98
CA GLN A 61 -1.23 4.96 -3.28
C GLN A 61 -1.37 6.31 -3.99
N ASN A 62 -0.26 6.89 -4.44
CA ASN A 62 -0.28 8.17 -5.15
C ASN A 62 -1.04 8.08 -6.49
N GLN A 63 -0.87 6.99 -7.24
CA GLN A 63 -1.65 6.71 -8.45
C GLN A 63 -3.16 6.56 -8.16
N GLN A 64 -3.51 5.94 -7.03
CA GLN A 64 -4.89 5.77 -6.62
C GLN A 64 -5.52 7.10 -6.19
N ASN A 65 -4.77 7.97 -5.51
CA ASN A 65 -5.20 9.32 -5.16
C ASN A 65 -5.40 10.19 -6.43
N MET A 66 -4.50 10.08 -7.41
CA MET A 66 -4.66 10.76 -8.71
C MET A 66 -5.86 10.24 -9.50
N ARG A 67 -6.18 8.94 -9.42
CA ARG A 67 -7.37 8.36 -10.07
C ARG A 67 -8.69 8.81 -9.44
N LYS A 68 -8.70 9.13 -8.14
CA LYS A 68 -9.92 9.56 -7.44
C LYS A 68 -10.28 11.04 -7.63
N GLY A 69 -9.38 11.86 -8.18
CA GLY A 69 -9.61 13.29 -8.43
C GLY A 69 -9.94 14.10 -7.15
N PRO A 70 -9.87 15.44 -7.19
CA PRO A 70 -10.39 16.27 -6.12
C PRO A 70 -11.93 16.35 -6.24
N GLU A 71 -12.65 15.30 -5.86
CA GLU A 71 -14.10 15.36 -5.63
C GLU A 71 -14.38 15.45 -4.14
N GLN A 72 -14.43 16.67 -3.60
CA GLN A 72 -15.25 17.08 -2.43
C GLN A 72 -14.96 18.54 -2.06
N ASP A 73 -15.59 19.47 -2.78
CA ASP A 73 -16.00 20.77 -2.23
C ASP A 73 -17.21 21.24 -3.05
N GLN A 74 -18.34 20.59 -2.82
CA GLN A 74 -19.63 21.09 -3.28
C GLN A 74 -20.49 21.27 -2.03
N PRO A 75 -20.54 22.48 -1.43
CA PRO A 75 -21.43 22.74 -0.33
C PRO A 75 -22.86 22.86 -0.87
N GLY A 76 -23.56 21.72 -0.93
CA GLY A 76 -25.01 21.69 -1.03
C GLY A 76 -25.60 22.05 0.33
N GLY A 77 -26.16 23.26 0.45
CA GLY A 77 -26.78 23.70 1.71
C GLY A 77 -27.46 25.07 1.64
N MET A 78 -28.45 25.25 0.77
CA MET A 78 -29.44 26.32 0.96
C MET A 78 -30.70 25.73 1.60
N GLN A 79 -30.69 25.63 2.93
CA GLN A 79 -31.92 25.59 3.73
C GLN A 79 -32.20 27.01 4.21
N GLN A 80 -33.24 27.62 3.64
CA GLN A 80 -33.89 28.84 4.12
C GLN A 80 -35.38 28.49 4.04
N GLY A 81 -36.18 28.34 5.08
CA GLY A 81 -36.20 29.04 6.36
C GLY A 81 -37.57 29.71 6.49
N GLY A 82 -38.61 28.93 6.80
CA GLY A 82 -39.87 29.32 7.46
C GLY A 82 -40.80 30.38 6.86
N MET A 83 -42.05 30.00 6.53
CA MET A 83 -43.23 30.87 6.67
C MET A 83 -44.48 30.03 7.02
N PRO A 84 -45.22 30.33 8.11
CA PRO A 84 -46.38 29.55 8.52
C PRO A 84 -47.70 30.04 7.90
N GLN A 85 -48.57 29.06 7.69
CA GLN A 85 -50.03 29.06 7.45
C GLN A 85 -50.80 30.38 7.64
N GLN A 86 -51.70 30.68 6.69
CA GLN A 86 -52.98 31.30 7.03
C GLN A 86 -54.11 30.72 6.17
N GLY A 87 -55.07 30.10 6.86
CA GLY A 87 -56.30 29.58 6.25
C GLY A 87 -57.33 30.68 6.01
N GLY A 88 -58.24 30.39 5.09
CA GLY A 88 -59.51 31.10 4.89
C GLY A 88 -59.63 31.75 3.52
N MET A 89 -60.44 31.16 2.63
CA MET A 89 -61.74 31.71 2.25
C MET A 89 -62.42 30.81 1.20
N GLN A 90 -63.68 30.49 1.50
CA GLN A 90 -64.64 29.84 0.64
C GLN A 90 -65.07 30.77 -0.50
N GLN A 91 -65.45 30.18 -1.64
CA GLN A 91 -66.71 30.39 -2.37
C GLN A 91 -66.51 30.43 -3.89
N GLY A 92 -67.36 29.68 -4.59
CA GLY A 92 -67.88 30.14 -5.88
C GLY A 92 -67.92 29.09 -6.98
N GLY A 93 -69.01 28.34 -7.05
CA GLY A 93 -69.65 28.05 -8.33
C GLY A 93 -69.20 26.83 -9.13
N MET A 94 -69.98 25.76 -9.02
CA MET A 94 -70.37 24.96 -10.19
C MET A 94 -71.02 25.88 -11.24
N PRO A 95 -70.87 25.58 -12.54
CA PRO A 95 -71.95 24.81 -13.17
C PRO A 95 -71.51 23.74 -14.18
N GLN A 96 -72.45 22.83 -14.40
CA GLN A 96 -72.46 21.70 -15.32
C GLN A 96 -72.47 22.11 -16.80
N GLN A 97 -71.90 21.25 -17.65
CA GLN A 97 -72.38 20.87 -19.00
C GLN A 97 -71.36 19.83 -19.53
N GLY A 98 -71.67 18.66 -20.08
CA GLY A 98 -72.87 18.18 -20.75
C GLY A 98 -72.46 17.70 -22.16
N GLY A 99 -72.62 16.40 -22.46
CA GLY A 99 -72.44 15.80 -23.80
C GLY A 99 -71.36 14.69 -23.84
N MET A 100 -71.71 13.40 -23.79
CA MET A 100 -72.12 12.53 -24.92
C MET A 100 -71.03 12.42 -26.00
N GLN A 101 -70.34 11.27 -26.07
CA GLN A 101 -70.61 10.18 -27.01
C GLN A 101 -70.54 10.59 -28.49
N GLN A 102 -69.59 9.98 -29.20
CA GLN A 102 -69.59 9.56 -30.62
C GLN A 102 -68.13 9.16 -30.94
N GLY A 103 -67.80 8.06 -31.59
CA GLY A 103 -68.54 6.93 -32.17
C GLY A 103 -67.52 5.88 -32.60
#